data_AF-A0A2N9K865-F1
#
_entry.id   AF-A0A2N9K865-F1
#
_cell.length_a   1.000
_cell.length_b   1.000
_cell.length_c   1.000
_cell.angle_alpha   90.00
_cell.angle_beta   90.00
_cell.angle_gamma   90.00
#
_symmetry.space_group_name_H-M   'P 1'
#
loop_
_entity.id
_entity.type
_entity.pdbx_description
1 polymer ?
#
loop_
_entity_poly.entity_id
_entity_poly.type
_entity_poly.pdbx_seq_one_letter_code
_entity_poly.pdbx_strand_id
1 'polypeptide(L)'
;MNQIDAVIGDIKEMFAKQPNTIYEVRVVDQIYSKKVNIFFEWYKIGKATRSQQIARLDSSYTEQIPEIIKKIRKETGLTVRTNIYD
;
A
#
# COMPACT_ATOMS: atom_id res chain seq x y z
N MET A 1 19.00 -2.71 -2.17
CA MET A 1 17.76 -3.24 -1.55
C MET A 1 16.62 -2.99 -2.54
N ASN A 2 15.79 -3.99 -2.85
CA ASN A 2 14.66 -3.80 -3.77
C ASN A 2 13.71 -2.76 -3.15
N GLN A 3 13.29 -1.75 -3.93
CA GLN A 3 12.42 -0.68 -3.46
C GLN A 3 11.12 -1.22 -2.84
N ILE A 4 10.62 -2.35 -3.34
CA ILE A 4 9.43 -3.01 -2.78
C ILE A 4 9.72 -3.68 -1.43
N ASP A 5 10.93 -4.21 -1.22
CA ASP A 5 11.30 -4.80 0.08
C ASP A 5 11.43 -3.71 1.16
N ALA A 6 11.91 -2.51 0.79
CA ALA A 6 11.93 -1.37 1.69
C ALA A 6 10.50 -0.95 2.10
N VAL A 7 9.57 -0.85 1.14
CA VAL A 7 8.16 -0.55 1.41
C VAL A 7 7.53 -1.57 2.36
N ILE A 8 7.84 -2.86 2.19
CA ILE A 8 7.35 -3.91 3.09
C ILE A 8 7.93 -3.77 4.50
N GLY A 9 9.20 -3.37 4.61
CA GLY A 9 9.83 -3.00 5.88
C GLY A 9 9.07 -1.89 6.59
N ASP A 10 8.85 -0.77 5.88
CA ASP A 10 8.12 0.39 6.41
C ASP A 10 6.70 0.01 6.87
N ILE A 11 5.97 -0.80 6.09
CA ILE A 11 4.64 -1.29 6.48
C ILE A 11 4.70 -2.10 7.78
N LYS A 12 5.69 -2.99 7.93
CA LYS A 12 5.85 -3.82 9.13
C LYS A 12 6.17 -2.97 10.36
N GLU A 13 6.96 -1.91 10.21
CA GLU A 13 7.26 -0.95 11.28
C GLU A 13 6.04 -0.11 11.67
N MET A 14 5.25 0.33 10.69
CA MET A 14 4.04 1.13 10.92
C MET A 14 2.88 0.31 11.49
N PHE A 15 2.88 -1.01 11.28
CA PHE A 15 1.81 -1.90 11.72
C PHE A 15 1.83 -2.16 13.23
N ALA A 16 1.25 -1.23 13.98
CA ALA A 16 0.99 -1.39 15.42
C ALA A 16 -0.44 -1.88 15.64
N LYS A 17 -0.64 -3.14 16.04
CA LYS A 17 -1.99 -3.72 16.29
C LYS A 17 -2.74 -2.92 17.36
N GLN A 18 -3.83 -2.27 16.96
CA GLN A 18 -4.74 -1.56 17.87
C GLN A 18 -6.15 -2.16 17.78
N PRO A 19 -6.90 -2.24 18.90
CA PRO A 19 -8.28 -2.70 18.89
C PRO A 19 -9.17 -1.88 17.94
N ASN A 20 -10.13 -2.53 17.30
CA ASN A 20 -11.13 -1.92 16.41
C ASN A 20 -10.54 -1.00 15.32
N THR A 21 -9.31 -1.30 14.89
CA THR A 21 -8.59 -0.53 13.87
C THR A 21 -8.34 -1.43 12.66
N ILE A 22 -8.74 -0.95 11.49
CA ILE A 22 -8.49 -1.60 10.21
C ILE A 22 -7.23 -0.97 9.60
N TYR A 23 -6.36 -1.81 9.06
CA TYR A 23 -5.13 -1.43 8.38
C TYR A 23 -5.16 -1.97 6.96
N GLU A 24 -4.85 -1.12 5.99
CA GLU A 24 -4.88 -1.45 4.57
C GLU A 24 -3.70 -0.79 3.86
N VAL A 25 -3.30 -1.36 2.73
CA VAL A 25 -2.35 -0.74 1.82
C VAL A 25 -3.11 -0.35 0.56
N ARG A 26 -2.96 0.89 0.12
CA ARG A 26 -3.58 1.37 -1.11
C ARG A 26 -2.51 1.64 -2.15
N VAL A 27 -2.57 0.90 -3.26
CA VAL A 27 -1.72 1.11 -4.43
C VAL A 27 -2.52 1.92 -5.45
N VAL A 28 -1.97 3.05 -5.89
CA VAL A 28 -2.63 3.96 -6.82
C VAL A 28 -1.77 4.14 -8.05
N ASP A 29 -2.24 3.64 -9.19
CA ASP A 29 -1.67 3.95 -10.49
C ASP A 29 -2.15 5.34 -10.94
N GLN A 30 -1.23 6.30 -10.99
CA GLN A 30 -1.48 7.65 -11.50
C GLN A 30 -1.02 7.71 -12.97
N ILE A 31 -1.90 7.24 -13.86
CA ILE A 31 -1.64 7.11 -15.30
C ILE A 31 -1.08 8.40 -15.91
N TYR A 32 -1.71 9.55 -15.63
CA TYR A 32 -1.27 10.85 -16.16
C TYR A 32 0.09 11.31 -15.63
N SER A 33 0.38 11.02 -14.36
CA SER A 33 1.65 11.39 -13.73
C SER A 33 2.76 10.36 -13.99
N LYS A 34 2.45 9.20 -14.58
CA LYS A 34 3.37 8.08 -14.79
C LYS A 34 4.04 7.63 -13.48
N LYS A 35 3.27 7.55 -12.39
CA LYS A 35 3.74 7.15 -11.05
C LYS A 35 2.79 6.14 -10.42
N VAL A 36 3.35 5.22 -9.66
CA VAL A 36 2.59 4.33 -8.77
C VAL A 36 2.83 4.81 -7.34
N ASN A 37 1.79 5.26 -6.65
CA ASN A 37 1.90 5.69 -5.27
C ASN A 37 1.37 4.59 -4.35
N ILE A 38 2.05 4.37 -3.23
CA ILE A 38 1.63 3.39 -2.23
C ILE A 38 1.36 4.15 -0.93
N PHE A 39 0.19 3.91 -0.37
CA PHE A 39 -0.26 4.50 0.88
C PHE A 39 -0.48 3.40 1.91
N PHE A 40 -0.09 3.68 3.16
CA PHE A 40 -0.51 2.93 4.33
C PHE A 40 -1.71 3.65 4.94
N GLU A 41 -2.83 2.96 5.02
CA GLU A 41 -4.10 3.51 5.48
C GLU A 41 -4.55 2.79 6.76
N TRP A 42 -5.05 3.56 7.72
CA TRP A 42 -5.63 2.99 8.93
C TRP A 42 -6.77 3.82 9.46
N TYR A 43 -7.75 3.14 10.06
CA TYR A 43 -8.92 3.81 10.62
C TYR A 43 -9.56 2.97 11.71
N LYS A 44 -10.07 3.66 12.73
CA LYS A 44 -10.98 3.03 13.69
C LYS A 44 -12.35 2.89 13.04
N ILE A 45 -13.05 1.80 13.30
CA ILE A 45 -14.40 1.58 12.78
C ILE A 45 -15.29 2.77 13.18
N GLY A 46 -15.97 3.37 12.20
CA GLY A 46 -16.80 4.56 12.39
C GLY A 46 -16.04 5.90 12.51
N LYS A 47 -14.73 5.93 12.18
CA LYS A 47 -13.91 7.14 12.14
C LYS A 47 -13.30 7.35 10.77
N ALA A 48 -12.88 8.59 10.50
CA ALA A 48 -12.23 8.98 9.25
C ALA A 48 -10.90 8.23 9.04
N THR A 49 -10.60 7.92 7.78
CA THR A 49 -9.36 7.23 7.38
C THR A 49 -8.16 8.14 7.46
N ARG A 50 -7.09 7.65 8.09
CA ARG A 50 -5.75 8.23 7.99
C ARG A 50 -5.04 7.54 6.84
N SER A 51 -4.47 8.32 5.93
CA SER A 51 -3.74 7.83 4.76
C SER A 51 -2.37 8.50 4.73
N GLN A 52 -1.32 7.69 4.73
CA GLN A 52 0.06 8.15 4.68
C GLN A 52 0.74 7.57 3.44
N GLN A 53 1.31 8.44 2.61
CA GLN A 53 2.13 7.98 1.50
C GLN A 53 3.45 7.39 2.02
N ILE A 54 3.75 6.15 1.64
CA ILE A 54 4.97 5.43 2.04
C ILE A 54 5.91 5.19 0.86
N ALA A 55 5.40 5.20 -0.38
CA ALA A 55 6.24 5.12 -1.56
C ALA A 55 5.66 5.87 -2.76
N ARG A 56 6.59 6.27 -3.63
CA ARG A 56 6.33 6.73 -5.00
C ARG A 56 7.28 5.97 -5.93
N LEU A 57 6.71 5.13 -6.78
CA LEU A 57 7.42 4.37 -7.80
C LEU A 57 7.21 5.02 -9.16
N ASP A 58 8.16 4.83 -10.06
CA ASP A 58 8.05 5.27 -11.45
C ASP A 58 7.15 4.35 -12.27
N SER A 59 6.75 4.79 -13.47
CA SER A 59 5.88 4.03 -14.37
C SER A 59 6.43 2.67 -14.81
N SER A 60 7.72 2.40 -14.63
CA SER A 60 8.30 1.07 -14.86
C SER A 60 7.69 -0.02 -13.96
N TYR A 61 7.03 0.40 -12.89
CA TYR A 61 6.35 -0.50 -11.95
C TYR A 61 4.86 -0.70 -12.26
N THR A 62 4.30 0.01 -13.24
CA THR A 62 2.86 -0.09 -13.57
C THR A 62 2.45 -1.51 -13.97
N GLU A 63 3.24 -2.17 -14.81
CA GLU A 63 3.00 -3.58 -15.20
C GLU A 63 3.21 -4.56 -14.05
N GLN A 64 4.01 -4.17 -13.04
CA GLN A 64 4.35 -5.00 -11.89
C GLN A 64 3.35 -4.84 -10.72
N ILE A 65 2.34 -3.96 -10.85
CA ILE A 65 1.36 -3.72 -9.78
C ILE A 65 0.71 -5.03 -9.27
N PRO A 66 0.29 -5.98 -10.11
CA PRO A 66 -0.26 -7.25 -9.63
C PRO A 66 0.73 -8.05 -8.77
N GLU A 67 2.02 -8.05 -9.14
CA GLU A 67 3.08 -8.74 -8.40
C GLU A 67 3.40 -8.03 -7.08
N ILE A 68 3.45 -6.69 -7.09
CA ILE A 68 3.62 -5.86 -5.89
C ILE A 68 2.49 -6.13 -4.90
N ILE A 69 1.24 -6.12 -5.36
CA ILE A 69 0.06 -6.43 -4.54
C ILE A 69 0.20 -7.83 -3.93
N LYS A 70 0.52 -8.85 -4.74
CA LYS A 70 0.70 -10.22 -4.28
C LYS A 70 1.79 -10.33 -3.22
N LYS A 71 2.91 -9.65 -3.42
CA LYS A 71 4.05 -9.64 -2.50
C LYS A 71 3.70 -8.95 -1.17
N ILE A 72 3.08 -7.78 -1.19
CA ILE A 72 2.65 -7.06 0.01
C ILE A 72 1.65 -7.91 0.81
N ARG A 73 0.63 -8.48 0.16
CA ARG A 73 -0.35 -9.37 0.82
C ARG A 73 0.33 -10.56 1.49
N LYS A 74 1.26 -11.22 0.78
CA LYS A 74 2.00 -12.38 1.31
C LYS A 74 2.85 -12.04 2.53
N GLU A 75 3.57 -10.91 2.47
CA GLU A 75 4.58 -10.56 3.48
C GLU A 75 4.01 -9.85 4.72
N THR A 76 2.87 -9.16 4.57
CA THR A 76 2.28 -8.34 5.64
C THR A 76 0.96 -8.90 6.17
N GLY A 77 0.27 -9.72 5.38
CA GLY A 77 -1.08 -10.19 5.69
C GLY A 77 -2.16 -9.11 5.61
N LEU A 78 -1.83 -7.90 5.17
CA LEU A 78 -2.77 -6.79 5.07
C LEU A 78 -3.60 -6.85 3.78
N THR A 79 -4.81 -6.31 3.86
CA THR A 79 -5.63 -6.04 2.68
C THR A 79 -4.94 -4.99 1.81
N VAL A 80 -4.86 -5.27 0.51
CA VAL A 80 -4.30 -4.33 -0.46
C VAL A 80 -5.38 -3.92 -1.45
N ARG A 81 -5.69 -2.62 -1.52
CA ARG A 81 -6.63 -2.01 -2.46
C ARG A 81 -5.89 -1.39 -3.64
N THR A 82 -6.51 -1.39 -4.82
CA THR A 82 -5.98 -0.77 -6.03
C THR A 82 -7.08 -0.06 -6.80
N ASN A 83 -6.72 0.96 -7.59
CA ASN A 83 -7.65 1.70 -8.46
C ASN A 83 -7.74 1.14 -9.90
N ILE A 84 -7.10 -0.01 -10.15
CA ILE A 84 -7.02 -0.60 -11.50
C ILE A 84 -8.15 -1.60 -11.75
N TYR A 85 -8.69 -2.21 -10.69
CA TYR A 85 -9.76 -3.19 -10.77
C TYR A 85 -10.88 -2.71 -9.84
N ASP A 86 -11.81 -1.91 -10.39
CA ASP A 86 -13.14 -1.71 -9.78
C ASP A 86 -14.03 -2.93 -10.07
#